data_AF-A0A0P9DFC1-F1
#
_entry.id   AF-A0A0P9DFC1-F1
#
_cell.length_a   1.000
_cell.length_b   1.000
_cell.length_c   1.000
_cell.angle_alpha   90.00
_cell.angle_beta   90.00
_cell.angle_gamma   90.00
#
_symmetry.space_group_name_H-M   'P 1'
#
loop_
_entity.id
_entity.type
_entity.pdbx_description
1 polymer ?
#
loop_
_entity_poly.entity_id
_entity_poly.type
_entity_poly.pdbx_seq_one_letter_code
_entity_poly.pdbx_strand_id
1 'polypeptide(L)'
;MTSDDFESDPYERYAEQFEPRERSGKHARKPAPPRAEVVAALAETSGMEAGFSTTYQPARYEEGWLRDSLRPFYDERLITDVLSQVKGGKEASVYCCAAEPNTGAERLAAKVYRPRQFRNLRNDAMYREGRAILTSDGRAAKKTDHRLMRAIGKKTAFGAQVSHTSWVMHEYTTMGKLHAAGAAVPKPYAAAENGILMEYIGDARRAAPALNEISLPRRAATALFEEVL
;
A
#
# COMPACT_ATOMS: atom_id res chain seq x y z
N MET A 1 11.43 -25.71 -44.56
CA MET A 1 10.30 -26.17 -43.72
C MET A 1 10.82 -26.26 -42.30
N THR A 2 10.46 -25.23 -41.52
CA THR A 2 10.44 -25.09 -40.04
C THR A 2 11.19 -26.10 -39.17
N SER A 3 12.29 -25.62 -38.56
CA SER A 3 12.85 -26.15 -37.31
C SER A 3 12.29 -25.30 -36.17
N ASP A 4 11.66 -25.93 -35.18
CA ASP A 4 11.03 -25.31 -34.01
C ASP A 4 12.08 -25.19 -32.90
N ASP A 5 12.52 -23.97 -32.60
CA ASP A 5 13.41 -23.63 -31.48
C ASP A 5 12.58 -23.60 -30.19
N PHE A 6 12.63 -24.68 -29.41
CA PHE A 6 12.20 -24.64 -28.00
C PHE A 6 13.28 -23.94 -27.17
N GLU A 7 13.11 -22.64 -27.00
CA GLU A 7 13.82 -21.82 -26.01
C GLU A 7 13.61 -22.41 -24.61
N SER A 8 14.71 -22.86 -23.99
CA SER A 8 14.71 -23.37 -22.62
C SER A 8 14.36 -22.27 -21.63
N ASP A 9 13.47 -22.60 -20.69
CA ASP A 9 12.99 -21.70 -19.65
C ASP A 9 14.18 -21.22 -18.77
N PRO A 10 14.46 -19.90 -18.68
CA PRO A 10 15.56 -19.36 -17.88
C PRO A 10 15.42 -19.63 -16.36
N TYR A 11 14.31 -20.24 -15.91
CA TYR A 11 14.10 -20.65 -14.52
C TYR A 11 14.69 -22.03 -14.16
N GLU A 12 15.03 -22.90 -15.12
CA GLU A 12 15.55 -24.24 -14.82
C GLU A 12 17.01 -24.21 -14.29
N ARG A 13 17.83 -23.30 -14.80
CA ARG A 13 19.22 -23.10 -14.33
C ARG A 13 19.34 -22.54 -12.91
N TYR A 14 18.28 -21.93 -12.37
CA TYR A 14 18.29 -21.40 -11.00
C TYR A 14 18.10 -22.48 -9.93
N ALA A 15 17.57 -23.66 -10.28
CA ALA A 15 17.36 -24.76 -9.34
C ALA A 15 18.65 -25.52 -8.99
N GLU A 16 19.57 -25.66 -9.95
CA GLU A 16 20.82 -26.41 -9.75
C GLU A 16 21.84 -25.67 -8.86
N GLN A 17 21.74 -24.34 -8.77
CA GLN A 17 22.69 -23.51 -8.01
C GLN A 17 22.46 -23.54 -6.49
N PHE A 18 21.41 -24.23 -6.02
CA PHE A 18 20.98 -24.29 -4.62
C PHE A 18 20.94 -25.72 -4.06
N GLU A 19 21.78 -26.64 -4.55
CA GLU A 19 22.03 -27.88 -3.80
C GLU A 19 22.67 -27.55 -2.43
N PRO A 20 22.07 -27.98 -1.31
CA PRO A 20 22.57 -27.62 0.01
C PRO A 20 23.91 -28.32 0.29
N ARG A 21 25.00 -27.55 0.34
CA ARG A 21 26.24 -28.01 0.97
C ARG A 21 26.04 -28.07 2.48
N GLU A 22 26.16 -29.26 3.05
CA GLU A 22 26.11 -29.46 4.49
C GLU A 22 27.17 -28.61 5.20
N ARG A 23 26.72 -27.70 6.07
CA ARG A 23 27.56 -26.99 7.03
C ARG A 23 27.03 -27.23 8.43
N SER A 24 27.87 -27.84 9.25
CA SER A 24 27.67 -28.04 10.68
C SER A 24 27.73 -26.70 11.43
N GLY A 25 26.87 -26.52 12.44
CA GLY A 25 27.00 -25.41 13.40
C GLY A 25 25.69 -24.74 13.81
N LYS A 26 25.11 -25.23 14.90
CA LYS A 26 23.83 -24.87 15.55
C LYS A 26 23.63 -23.37 15.85
N HIS A 27 22.52 -22.82 15.37
CA HIS A 27 21.47 -22.12 16.14
C HIS A 27 20.16 -22.23 15.35
N ALA A 28 19.23 -23.06 15.83
CA ALA A 28 17.95 -23.33 15.15
C ALA A 28 17.05 -22.08 15.20
N ARG A 29 17.10 -21.26 14.15
CA ARG A 29 15.98 -20.37 13.81
C ARG A 29 14.89 -21.25 13.22
N LYS A 30 13.68 -21.20 13.79
CA LYS A 30 12.51 -21.82 13.16
C LYS A 30 12.45 -21.35 11.70
N PRO A 31 12.30 -22.26 10.71
CA PRO A 31 12.18 -21.86 9.33
C PRO A 31 10.98 -20.92 9.20
N ALA A 32 11.14 -19.85 8.44
CA ALA A 32 10.02 -18.98 8.11
C ALA A 32 8.99 -19.82 7.33
N PRO A 33 7.69 -19.68 7.63
CA PRO A 33 6.67 -20.46 6.94
C PRO A 33 6.74 -20.21 5.43
N PRO A 34 6.53 -21.25 4.59
CA PRO A 34 6.37 -21.10 3.16
C PRO A 34 5.35 -20.01 2.82
N ARG A 35 5.57 -19.30 1.70
CA ARG A 35 4.65 -18.24 1.23
C ARG A 35 3.19 -18.71 1.17
N ALA A 36 2.95 -19.97 0.83
CA ALA A 36 1.61 -20.56 0.80
C ALA A 36 0.95 -20.63 2.19
N GLU A 37 1.71 -20.93 3.25
CA GLU A 37 1.19 -20.97 4.62
C GLU A 37 0.91 -19.56 5.17
N VAL A 38 1.71 -18.56 4.80
CA VAL A 38 1.44 -17.16 5.16
C VAL A 38 0.17 -16.67 4.47
N VAL A 39 0.00 -17.00 3.18
CA VAL A 39 -1.20 -16.68 2.41
C VAL A 39 -2.43 -17.40 2.97
N ALA A 40 -2.31 -18.67 3.37
CA ALA A 40 -3.38 -19.44 3.99
C ALA A 40 -3.76 -18.90 5.37
N ALA A 41 -2.79 -18.54 6.21
CA ALA A 41 -3.05 -17.96 7.53
C ALA A 41 -3.76 -16.60 7.46
N LEU A 42 -3.42 -15.76 6.48
CA LEU A 42 -4.12 -14.51 6.18
C LEU A 42 -5.56 -14.78 5.67
N ALA A 43 -5.76 -15.83 4.89
CA ALA A 43 -7.08 -16.23 4.39
C ALA A 43 -7.96 -16.83 5.51
N GLU A 44 -7.40 -17.62 6.44
CA GLU A 44 -8.14 -18.25 7.53
C GLU A 44 -8.65 -17.26 8.59
N THR A 45 -7.93 -16.16 8.86
CA THR A 45 -8.43 -15.07 9.71
C THR A 45 -9.65 -14.34 9.14
N SER A 46 -10.00 -14.56 7.87
CA SER A 46 -11.10 -13.89 7.19
C SER A 46 -12.48 -14.54 7.44
N GLY A 47 -12.53 -15.71 8.09
CA GLY A 47 -13.70 -16.60 8.09
C GLY A 47 -14.83 -16.35 9.10
N MET A 48 -14.77 -15.35 10.00
CA MET A 48 -15.74 -15.27 11.12
C MET A 48 -16.27 -13.88 11.53
N GLU A 49 -16.25 -12.86 10.68
CA GLU A 49 -16.84 -11.55 11.05
C GLU A 49 -17.81 -11.00 10.01
N ALA A 50 -19.09 -11.02 10.37
CA ALA A 50 -20.18 -10.37 9.67
C ALA A 50 -19.95 -8.85 9.56
N GLY A 51 -20.14 -8.27 8.38
CA GLY A 51 -20.35 -6.82 8.23
C GLY A 51 -19.83 -6.22 6.93
N PHE A 52 -18.55 -6.38 6.62
CA PHE A 52 -17.93 -5.65 5.50
C PHE A 52 -17.93 -6.48 4.21
N SER A 53 -19.03 -6.37 3.46
CA SER A 53 -19.17 -6.93 2.10
C SER A 53 -18.91 -5.82 1.06
N THR A 54 -18.12 -6.13 0.04
CA THR A 54 -17.71 -5.16 -0.98
C THR A 54 -18.24 -5.52 -2.36
N THR A 55 -18.70 -4.52 -3.13
CA THR A 55 -19.09 -4.67 -4.55
C THR A 55 -17.90 -5.10 -5.41
N TYR A 56 -16.73 -4.50 -5.17
CA TYR A 56 -15.49 -4.90 -5.81
C TYR A 56 -15.07 -6.29 -5.32
N GLN A 57 -14.88 -7.21 -6.26
CA GLN A 57 -14.35 -8.55 -6.01
C GLN A 57 -12.85 -8.57 -6.34
N PRO A 58 -11.97 -8.56 -5.32
CA PRO A 58 -10.54 -8.66 -5.54
C PRO A 58 -10.14 -10.03 -6.10
N ALA A 59 -8.98 -10.11 -6.74
CA ALA A 59 -8.39 -11.40 -7.09
C ALA A 59 -8.04 -12.21 -5.82
N ARG A 60 -7.99 -13.55 -5.91
CA ARG A 60 -7.72 -14.45 -4.75
C ARG A 60 -6.51 -14.06 -3.89
N TYR A 61 -5.47 -13.49 -4.49
CA TYR A 61 -4.25 -13.08 -3.76
C TYR A 61 -4.36 -11.69 -3.12
N GLU A 62 -5.40 -10.94 -3.44
CA GLU A 62 -5.66 -9.56 -3.01
C GLU A 62 -6.74 -9.49 -1.92
N GLU A 63 -7.66 -10.46 -1.91
CA GLU A 63 -8.84 -10.50 -1.06
C GLU A 63 -8.56 -10.32 0.43
N GLY A 64 -7.67 -11.16 1.00
CA GLY A 64 -7.41 -11.14 2.45
C GLY A 64 -6.84 -9.81 2.92
N TRP A 65 -5.73 -9.36 2.32
CA TRP A 65 -5.08 -8.13 2.80
C TRP A 65 -5.82 -6.86 2.42
N LEU A 66 -6.57 -6.83 1.32
CA LEU A 66 -7.36 -5.66 0.94
C LEU A 66 -8.46 -5.39 1.98
N ARG A 67 -9.23 -6.43 2.33
CA ARG A 67 -10.30 -6.32 3.32
C ARG A 67 -9.74 -5.89 4.68
N ASP A 68 -8.67 -6.53 5.15
CA ASP A 68 -8.04 -6.20 6.44
C ASP A 68 -7.51 -4.76 6.47
N SER A 69 -6.97 -4.27 5.35
CA SER A 69 -6.42 -2.91 5.28
C SER A 69 -7.49 -1.82 5.20
N LEU A 70 -8.68 -2.14 4.69
CA LEU A 70 -9.80 -1.21 4.56
C LEU A 70 -10.76 -1.25 5.75
N ARG A 71 -10.75 -2.34 6.52
CA ARG A 71 -11.64 -2.52 7.65
C ARG A 71 -11.59 -1.40 8.70
N PRO A 72 -10.44 -0.79 9.05
CA PRO A 72 -10.42 0.35 9.95
C PRO A 72 -11.32 1.51 9.48
N PHE A 73 -11.37 1.78 8.17
CA PHE A 73 -12.23 2.83 7.61
C PHE A 73 -13.71 2.47 7.64
N TYR A 74 -14.03 1.17 7.51
CA TYR A 74 -15.40 0.68 7.65
C TYR A 74 -15.86 0.73 9.10
N ASP A 75 -15.05 0.26 10.04
CA ASP A 75 -15.36 0.23 11.47
C ASP A 75 -15.52 1.65 12.05
N GLU A 76 -14.75 2.62 11.54
CA GLU A 76 -14.88 4.05 11.85
C GLU A 76 -16.08 4.75 11.17
N ARG A 77 -16.85 4.02 10.35
CA ARG A 77 -17.97 4.57 9.56
C ARG A 77 -17.56 5.73 8.67
N LEU A 78 -16.50 5.54 7.91
CA LEU A 78 -16.06 6.46 6.85
C LEU A 78 -16.45 5.94 5.46
N ILE A 79 -16.47 4.61 5.29
CA ILE A 79 -16.87 3.95 4.05
C ILE A 79 -17.92 2.87 4.31
N THR A 80 -18.80 2.65 3.35
CA THR A 80 -19.80 1.58 3.38
C THR A 80 -19.48 0.45 2.41
N ASP A 81 -18.77 0.75 1.32
CA ASP A 81 -18.50 -0.21 0.24
C ASP A 81 -17.19 0.15 -0.49
N VAL A 82 -16.60 -0.85 -1.15
CA VAL A 82 -15.54 -0.69 -2.16
C VAL A 82 -16.14 -0.98 -3.52
N LEU A 83 -16.22 0.04 -4.37
CA LEU A 83 -16.94 0.00 -5.65
C LEU A 83 -16.07 -0.56 -6.78
N SER A 84 -14.82 -0.12 -6.86
CA SER A 84 -13.92 -0.51 -7.95
C SER A 84 -12.46 -0.20 -7.65
N GLN A 85 -11.55 -0.87 -8.36
CA GLN A 85 -10.15 -0.48 -8.40
C GLN A 85 -9.97 0.68 -9.38
N VAL A 86 -9.35 1.76 -8.93
CA VAL A 86 -9.04 2.95 -9.74
C VAL A 86 -7.73 2.74 -10.49
N LYS A 87 -6.67 2.35 -9.77
CA LYS A 87 -5.34 2.13 -10.35
C LYS A 87 -4.57 1.11 -9.53
N GLY A 88 -4.11 0.05 -10.19
CA GLY A 88 -3.15 -0.89 -9.61
C GLY A 88 -1.72 -0.37 -9.71
N GLY A 89 -0.92 -0.62 -8.68
CA GLY A 89 0.51 -0.29 -8.66
C GLY A 89 1.36 -1.38 -8.01
N LYS A 90 2.68 -1.30 -8.22
CA LYS A 90 3.67 -2.25 -7.66
C LYS A 90 3.80 -2.15 -6.14
N GLU A 91 3.44 -1.00 -5.57
CA GLU A 91 3.61 -0.71 -4.13
C GLU A 91 2.28 -0.50 -3.41
N ALA A 92 1.33 0.14 -4.10
CA ALA A 92 0.00 0.43 -3.62
C ALA A 92 -0.99 0.34 -4.76
N SER A 93 -2.24 0.08 -4.42
CA SER A 93 -3.39 0.19 -5.31
C SER A 93 -4.34 1.23 -4.74
N VAL A 94 -5.10 1.92 -5.61
CA VAL A 94 -6.13 2.88 -5.22
C VAL A 94 -7.49 2.32 -5.60
N TYR A 95 -8.45 2.43 -4.69
CA TYR A 95 -9.83 1.95 -4.85
C TYR A 95 -10.80 3.10 -4.65
N CYS A 96 -11.92 3.04 -5.36
CA CYS A 96 -13.07 3.92 -5.18
C CYS A 96 -13.98 3.28 -4.14
N CYS A 97 -14.34 4.02 -3.10
CA CYS A 97 -15.19 3.59 -2.01
C CYS A 97 -16.46 4.44 -1.97
N ALA A 98 -17.59 3.81 -1.64
CA ALA A 98 -18.78 4.55 -1.25
C ALA A 98 -18.55 5.12 0.14
N ALA A 99 -18.77 6.42 0.29
CA ALA A 99 -18.56 7.11 1.54
C ALA A 99 -19.80 7.01 2.43
N GLU A 100 -19.60 7.06 3.74
CA GLU A 100 -20.71 7.26 4.67
C GLU A 100 -21.28 8.69 4.53
N PRO A 101 -22.61 8.91 4.62
CA PRO A 101 -23.21 10.24 4.42
C PRO A 101 -22.68 11.33 5.38
N ASN A 102 -22.20 10.94 6.56
CA ASN A 102 -21.63 11.85 7.55
C ASN A 102 -20.27 12.46 7.14
N THR A 103 -19.60 11.89 6.13
CA THR A 103 -18.30 12.37 5.64
C THR A 103 -18.43 13.64 4.79
N GLY A 104 -19.63 13.93 4.28
CA GLY A 104 -19.88 15.06 3.37
C GLY A 104 -19.40 14.81 1.94
N ALA A 105 -19.04 13.57 1.59
CA ALA A 105 -18.70 13.15 0.24
C ALA A 105 -19.59 11.97 -0.17
N GLU A 106 -19.83 11.79 -1.47
CA GLU A 106 -20.47 10.57 -1.99
C GLU A 106 -19.45 9.43 -2.13
N ARG A 107 -18.20 9.77 -2.42
CA ARG A 107 -17.12 8.82 -2.71
C ARG A 107 -15.81 9.27 -2.11
N LEU A 108 -15.03 8.27 -1.71
CA LEU A 108 -13.66 8.43 -1.22
C LEU A 108 -12.72 7.51 -1.99
N ALA A 109 -11.45 7.88 -2.04
CA ALA A 109 -10.39 7.05 -2.57
C ALA A 109 -9.62 6.41 -1.40
N ALA A 110 -9.48 5.09 -1.43
CA ALA A 110 -8.63 4.38 -0.50
C ALA A 110 -7.34 3.95 -1.20
N LYS A 111 -6.20 4.50 -0.79
CA LYS A 111 -4.87 4.05 -1.23
C LYS A 111 -4.40 2.97 -0.27
N VAL A 112 -4.25 1.74 -0.75
CA VAL A 112 -3.87 0.58 0.07
C VAL A 112 -2.50 0.06 -0.35
N TYR A 113 -1.60 -0.07 0.61
CA TYR A 113 -0.22 -0.52 0.40
C TYR A 113 -0.14 -2.04 0.42
N ARG A 114 0.55 -2.61 -0.57
CA ARG A 114 0.77 -4.05 -0.64
C ARG A 114 1.66 -4.50 0.53
N PRO A 115 1.45 -5.69 1.12
CA PRO A 115 2.36 -6.21 2.13
C PRO A 115 3.79 -6.34 1.59
N ARG A 116 4.78 -6.17 2.46
CA ARG A 116 6.20 -6.05 2.07
C ARG A 116 6.73 -7.25 1.29
N GLN A 117 6.18 -8.44 1.50
CA GLN A 117 6.52 -9.67 0.75
C GLN A 117 6.11 -9.63 -0.72
N PHE A 118 5.19 -8.74 -1.08
CA PHE A 118 4.66 -8.51 -2.43
C PHE A 118 5.17 -7.20 -3.05
N ARG A 119 6.08 -6.46 -2.39
CA ARG A 119 6.70 -5.24 -2.94
C ARG A 119 7.96 -5.59 -3.72
N ASN A 120 8.08 -5.07 -4.94
CA ASN A 120 9.22 -5.33 -5.83
C ASN A 120 10.34 -4.27 -5.78
N LEU A 121 10.39 -3.38 -4.79
CA LEU A 121 11.49 -2.40 -4.68
C LEU A 121 12.65 -2.92 -3.83
N ARG A 122 13.82 -3.02 -4.47
CA ARG A 122 15.10 -3.38 -3.84
C ARG A 122 15.76 -2.24 -3.05
N ASN A 123 15.38 -0.96 -3.26
CA ASN A 123 16.13 0.21 -2.75
C ASN A 123 15.28 1.24 -1.96
N ASP A 124 14.45 0.78 -1.02
CA ASP A 124 13.62 1.66 -0.17
C ASP A 124 14.43 2.41 0.94
N ALA A 125 15.72 2.10 1.11
CA ALA A 125 16.54 2.69 2.16
C ALA A 125 16.84 4.19 1.93
N MET A 126 17.04 4.59 0.67
CA MET A 126 17.38 5.97 0.30
C MET A 126 16.23 6.95 0.56
N TYR A 127 14.98 6.51 0.38
CA TYR A 127 13.79 7.34 0.64
C TYR A 127 13.50 7.55 2.13
N ARG A 128 14.17 6.80 3.01
CA ARG A 128 13.98 6.84 4.47
C ARG A 128 15.03 7.67 5.19
N GLU A 129 16.18 7.90 4.56
CA GLU A 129 17.27 8.63 5.17
C GLU A 129 16.85 10.08 5.46
N GLY A 130 17.11 10.54 6.69
CA GLY A 130 16.74 11.90 7.14
C GLY A 130 15.28 12.09 7.58
N ARG A 131 14.40 11.10 7.48
CA ARG A 131 13.00 11.22 7.94
C ARG A 131 12.83 10.84 9.41
N ALA A 132 12.07 11.66 10.14
CA ALA A 132 11.63 11.30 11.48
C ALA A 132 10.66 10.10 11.41
N ILE A 133 10.84 9.12 12.28
CA ILE A 133 9.89 8.02 12.45
C ILE A 133 8.63 8.62 13.07
N LEU A 134 7.48 8.40 12.43
CA LEU A 134 6.17 8.81 12.94
C LEU A 134 5.49 7.64 13.64
N THR A 135 4.84 7.94 14.77
CA THR A 135 3.95 7.00 15.47
C THR A 135 2.63 6.85 14.71
N SER A 136 1.79 5.89 15.11
CA SER A 136 0.42 5.73 14.61
C SER A 136 -0.40 7.02 14.66
N ASP A 137 -0.13 7.87 15.65
CA ASP A 137 -0.84 9.14 15.85
C ASP A 137 -0.22 10.31 15.07
N GLY A 138 0.76 10.04 14.18
CA GLY A 138 1.40 11.03 13.32
C GLY A 138 2.44 11.92 14.01
N ARG A 139 2.78 11.68 15.28
CA ARG A 139 3.86 12.41 15.98
C ARG A 139 5.22 11.80 15.71
N ALA A 140 6.26 12.63 15.70
CA ALA A 140 7.63 12.14 15.66
C ALA A 140 7.96 11.32 16.92
N ALA A 141 8.52 10.13 16.73
CA ALA A 141 9.04 9.27 17.79
C ALA A 141 10.13 10.01 18.56
N LYS A 142 10.06 9.94 19.89
CA LYS A 142 10.99 10.62 20.79
C LYS A 142 12.22 9.75 21.03
N LYS A 143 13.34 10.36 21.45
CA LYS A 143 14.54 9.61 21.85
C LYS A 143 14.26 8.62 22.98
N THR A 144 13.26 8.89 23.82
CA THR A 144 12.80 8.01 24.91
C THR A 144 12.15 6.72 24.42
N ASP A 145 11.74 6.64 23.14
CA ASP A 145 11.15 5.45 22.53
C ASP A 145 12.23 4.41 22.16
N HIS A 146 13.17 4.15 23.07
CA HIS A 146 14.34 3.32 22.84
C HIS A 146 13.99 1.91 22.37
N ARG A 147 12.86 1.35 22.82
CA ARG A 147 12.39 0.02 22.40
C ARG A 147 11.96 0.01 20.93
N LEU A 148 11.30 1.08 20.48
CA LEU A 148 10.89 1.29 19.09
C LEU A 148 12.11 1.47 18.18
N MET A 149 12.99 2.38 18.56
CA MET A 149 14.22 2.69 17.82
C MET A 149 15.14 1.45 17.71
N ARG A 150 15.25 0.66 18.78
CA ARG A 150 16.00 -0.60 18.78
C ARG A 150 15.37 -1.65 17.86
N ALA A 151 14.05 -1.79 17.86
CA ALA A 151 13.36 -2.75 17.00
C ALA A 151 13.56 -2.44 15.50
N ILE A 152 13.47 -1.15 15.14
CA ILE A 152 13.73 -0.66 13.78
C ILE A 152 15.20 -0.89 13.39
N GLY A 153 16.14 -0.48 14.24
CA GLY A 153 17.57 -0.68 13.99
C GLY A 153 17.95 -2.16 13.83
N LYS A 154 17.33 -3.04 14.62
CA LYS A 154 17.51 -4.50 14.52
C LYS A 154 16.73 -5.16 13.37
N LYS A 155 15.95 -4.40 12.58
CA LYS A 155 15.11 -4.89 11.48
C LYS A 155 14.20 -6.06 11.90
N THR A 156 13.65 -6.02 13.11
CA THR A 156 12.71 -7.04 13.56
C THR A 156 11.41 -6.96 12.77
N ALA A 157 10.57 -8.01 12.80
CA ALA A 157 9.24 -7.98 12.16
C ALA A 157 8.41 -6.77 12.65
N PHE A 158 8.38 -6.55 13.97
CA PHE A 158 7.77 -5.36 14.57
C PHE A 158 8.40 -4.05 14.10
N GLY A 159 9.74 -3.96 14.03
CA GLY A 159 10.41 -2.77 13.52
C GLY A 159 10.10 -2.47 12.04
N ALA A 160 9.94 -3.51 11.23
CA ALA A 160 9.53 -3.38 9.84
C ALA A 160 8.09 -2.88 9.70
N GLN A 161 7.17 -3.38 10.55
CA GLN A 161 5.78 -2.92 10.63
C GLN A 161 5.71 -1.44 11.01
N VAL A 162 6.38 -1.04 12.09
CA VAL A 162 6.46 0.36 12.54
C VAL A 162 7.03 1.27 11.46
N SER A 163 8.09 0.81 10.76
CA SER A 163 8.66 1.59 9.66
C SER A 163 7.66 1.78 8.52
N HIS A 164 6.82 0.77 8.26
CA HIS A 164 5.78 0.88 7.25
C HIS A 164 4.70 1.87 7.67
N THR A 165 4.14 1.72 8.88
CA THR A 165 3.13 2.64 9.42
C THR A 165 3.65 4.07 9.44
N SER A 166 4.90 4.28 9.86
CA SER A 166 5.54 5.60 9.84
C SER A 166 5.58 6.22 8.45
N TRP A 167 5.75 5.41 7.40
CA TRP A 167 5.76 5.90 6.03
C TRP A 167 4.37 6.27 5.54
N VAL A 168 3.35 5.47 5.86
CA VAL A 168 1.94 5.79 5.60
C VAL A 168 1.54 7.10 6.30
N MET A 169 1.88 7.24 7.58
CA MET A 169 1.61 8.45 8.35
C MET A 169 2.34 9.67 7.81
N HIS A 170 3.55 9.48 7.26
CA HIS A 170 4.29 10.57 6.65
C HIS A 170 3.60 11.08 5.39
N GLU A 171 3.11 10.17 4.55
CA GLU A 171 2.33 10.55 3.37
C GLU A 171 1.02 11.26 3.77
N TYR A 172 0.25 10.70 4.70
CA TYR A 172 -0.98 11.31 5.23
C TYR A 172 -0.74 12.72 5.79
N THR A 173 0.28 12.87 6.64
CA THR A 173 0.62 14.17 7.26
C THR A 173 1.09 15.18 6.23
N THR A 174 1.87 14.75 5.23
CA THR A 174 2.36 15.63 4.16
C THR A 174 1.21 16.09 3.27
N MET A 175 0.32 15.17 2.88
CA MET A 175 -0.89 15.48 2.13
C MET A 175 -1.78 16.48 2.88
N GLY A 176 -1.97 16.29 4.19
CA GLY A 176 -2.73 17.23 5.03
C GLY A 176 -2.12 18.63 5.09
N LYS A 177 -0.79 18.73 5.19
CA LYS A 177 -0.08 20.01 5.14
C LYS A 177 -0.22 20.71 3.78
N LEU A 178 -0.08 19.96 2.68
CA LEU A 178 -0.23 20.48 1.32
C LEU A 178 -1.66 20.96 1.06
N HIS A 179 -2.67 20.16 1.44
CA HIS A 179 -4.07 20.53 1.34
C HIS A 179 -4.38 21.80 2.15
N ALA A 180 -3.90 21.88 3.40
CA ALA A 180 -4.07 23.07 4.24
C ALA A 180 -3.38 24.32 3.69
N ALA A 181 -2.33 24.15 2.89
CA ALA A 181 -1.66 25.23 2.17
C ALA A 181 -2.36 25.62 0.85
N GLY A 182 -3.46 24.95 0.48
CA GLY A 182 -4.20 25.21 -0.76
C GLY A 182 -3.60 24.56 -2.00
N ALA A 183 -2.66 23.61 -1.84
CA ALA A 183 -2.13 22.86 -2.97
C ALA A 183 -3.21 21.94 -3.57
N ALA A 184 -3.13 21.69 -4.88
CA ALA A 184 -4.02 20.78 -5.62
C ALA A 184 -3.73 19.30 -5.30
N VAL A 185 -4.01 18.89 -4.07
CA VAL A 185 -3.89 17.51 -3.58
C VAL A 185 -5.23 17.03 -3.00
N PRO A 186 -5.52 15.71 -3.01
CA PRO A 186 -6.72 15.19 -2.38
C PRO A 186 -6.81 15.57 -0.90
N LYS A 187 -7.99 15.96 -0.42
CA LYS A 187 -8.24 16.11 1.01
C LYS A 187 -8.06 14.76 1.73
N PRO A 188 -7.16 14.63 2.72
CA PRO A 188 -7.05 13.41 3.50
C PRO A 188 -8.19 13.31 4.53
N TYR A 189 -8.73 12.11 4.73
CA TYR A 189 -9.81 11.82 5.69
C TYR A 189 -9.29 11.00 6.88
N ALA A 190 -8.57 9.92 6.62
CA ALA A 190 -8.05 9.04 7.67
C ALA A 190 -6.82 8.25 7.18
N ALA A 191 -6.06 7.69 8.11
CA ALA A 191 -4.97 6.79 7.84
C ALA A 191 -5.06 5.55 8.74
N ALA A 192 -4.75 4.41 8.16
CA ALA A 192 -4.66 3.12 8.83
C ALA A 192 -3.25 2.53 8.61
N GLU A 193 -2.96 1.38 9.21
CA GLU A 193 -1.64 0.75 9.13
C GLU A 193 -1.14 0.57 7.68
N ASN A 194 -2.02 0.10 6.79
CA ASN A 194 -1.71 -0.21 5.39
C ASN A 194 -2.51 0.64 4.41
N GLY A 195 -3.13 1.75 4.85
CA GLY A 195 -4.05 2.50 4.00
C GLY A 195 -4.16 3.99 4.31
N ILE A 196 -4.53 4.77 3.31
CA ILE A 196 -4.94 6.18 3.45
C ILE A 196 -6.29 6.35 2.77
N LEU A 197 -7.24 6.92 3.49
CA LEU A 197 -8.52 7.35 2.94
C LEU A 197 -8.45 8.85 2.63
N MET A 198 -8.78 9.21 1.40
CA MET A 198 -8.68 10.57 0.89
C MET A 198 -9.82 10.87 -0.08
N GLU A 199 -9.94 12.13 -0.48
CA GLU A 199 -10.90 12.58 -1.47
C GLU A 199 -10.77 11.80 -2.79
N TYR A 200 -11.93 11.46 -3.36
CA TYR A 200 -11.98 10.86 -4.68
C TYR A 200 -11.97 11.95 -5.76
N ILE A 201 -10.96 11.95 -6.62
CA ILE A 201 -10.86 12.89 -7.75
C ILE A 201 -11.40 12.21 -9.01
N GLY A 202 -12.64 12.54 -9.37
CA GLY A 202 -13.33 11.95 -10.52
C GLY A 202 -14.81 12.28 -10.50
N ASP A 203 -15.55 11.66 -11.42
CA ASP A 203 -17.01 11.77 -11.49
C ASP A 203 -17.70 10.43 -11.13
N ALA A 204 -19.02 10.38 -11.31
CA ALA A 204 -19.81 9.18 -11.06
C ALA A 204 -19.38 7.96 -11.91
N ARG A 205 -18.71 8.19 -13.04
CA ARG A 205 -18.37 7.18 -14.03
C ARG A 205 -16.90 6.75 -13.95
N ARG A 206 -15.97 7.68 -13.73
CA ARG A 206 -14.54 7.39 -13.75
C ARG A 206 -13.72 8.35 -12.89
N ALA A 207 -12.55 7.86 -12.49
CA ALA A 207 -11.50 8.70 -11.92
C ALA A 207 -11.00 9.69 -12.98
N ALA A 208 -10.53 10.85 -12.52
CA ALA A 208 -9.87 11.81 -13.37
C ALA A 208 -8.66 11.13 -14.06
N PRO A 209 -8.51 11.29 -15.40
CA PRO A 209 -7.37 10.73 -16.11
C PRO A 209 -6.08 11.42 -15.68
N ALA A 210 -4.96 10.71 -15.84
CA ALA A 210 -3.66 11.34 -15.61
C ALA A 210 -3.36 12.39 -16.69
N LEU A 211 -2.54 13.40 -16.34
CA LEU A 211 -2.21 14.49 -17.27
C LEU A 211 -1.54 14.00 -18.57
N ASN A 212 -0.84 12.87 -18.52
CA ASN A 212 -0.22 12.23 -19.69
C ASN A 212 -1.19 11.39 -20.54
N GLU A 213 -2.43 11.17 -20.10
CA GLU A 213 -3.47 10.42 -20.80
C GLU A 213 -4.43 11.35 -21.57
N ILE A 214 -4.22 12.67 -21.49
CA ILE A 214 -5.10 13.67 -22.12
C ILE A 214 -4.32 14.59 -23.07
N SER A 215 -5.04 15.14 -24.04
CA SER A 215 -4.55 16.23 -24.88
C SER A 215 -5.20 17.54 -24.43
N LEU A 216 -4.37 18.56 -24.21
CA LEU A 216 -4.82 19.87 -23.77
C LEU A 216 -4.59 20.91 -24.87
N PRO A 217 -5.54 21.84 -25.09
CA PRO A 217 -5.28 22.98 -25.95
C PRO A 217 -4.18 23.86 -25.33
N ARG A 218 -3.35 24.47 -26.19
CA ARG A 218 -2.16 25.24 -25.79
C ARG A 218 -2.43 26.22 -24.65
N ARG A 219 -3.54 26.96 -24.71
CA ARG A 219 -3.93 27.92 -23.67
C ARG A 219 -4.11 27.27 -22.29
N ALA A 220 -4.75 26.10 -22.23
CA ALA A 220 -4.97 25.38 -20.97
C ALA A 220 -3.65 24.79 -20.45
N ALA A 221 -2.81 24.25 -21.35
CA ALA A 221 -1.50 23.72 -20.99
C ALA A 221 -0.59 24.80 -20.38
N THR A 222 -0.58 26.01 -20.93
CA THR A 222 0.20 27.13 -20.37
C THR A 222 -0.28 27.51 -18.97
N ALA A 223 -1.59 27.64 -18.75
CA ALA A 223 -2.12 27.98 -17.43
C ALA A 223 -1.78 26.92 -16.37
N LEU A 224 -1.94 25.63 -16.71
CA LEU A 224 -1.60 24.52 -15.80
C LEU A 224 -0.09 24.41 -15.55
N PHE A 225 0.74 24.79 -16.52
CA PHE A 225 2.19 24.82 -16.34
C PHE A 225 2.60 25.87 -15.30
N GLU A 226 2.02 27.07 -15.37
CA GLU A 226 2.26 28.14 -14.39
C GLU A 226 1.75 27.77 -12.98
N GLU A 227 0.70 26.94 -12.88
CA GLU A 227 0.19 26.45 -11.60
C GLU A 227 1.10 25.42 -10.93
N VAL A 228 1.89 24.67 -11.71
CA VAL A 228 2.77 23.60 -11.21
C VAL A 228 4.16 24.12 -10.79
N LEU A 229 4.59 25.27 -11.29
CA LEU A 229 5.88 25.90 -10.95
C LEU A 229 5.86 26.60 -9.58
#